data_AF-A0A522RFI3-F1
#
_entry.id   AF-A0A522RFI3-F1
#
_cell.length_a   1.000
_cell.length_b   1.000
_cell.length_c   1.000
_cell.angle_alpha   90.00
_cell.angle_beta   90.00
_cell.angle_gamma   90.00
#
_symmetry.space_group_name_H-M   'P 1'
#
loop_
_entity.id
_entity.type
_entity.pdbx_description
1 polymer ?
#
loop_
_entity_poly.entity_id
_entity_poly.type
_entity_poly.pdbx_seq_one_letter_code
_entity_poly.pdbx_strand_id
1 'polypeptide(L)'
;KEHPRQNDDVDMPRIAKMARKLQPGILMVDRSVGGLYENYRTPEQEVPGHVLPYPWETCMTMGTSWSYKPHDTYKPASQLIHLLVKIVAFGGNFLLNIGPDGKGDWDPVAYERLQEIGAWMNINSEGIYDTHPVAPYSEGNLFFTKKRDSSAIYAFYVPGGDSGTLPSQINFSTLHALPHSKIYMLGYKKPLKWEINGDGMTVFVPKSLQKNPPCQYAWTLKFDE
;
A
#
# COMPACT_ATOMS: atom_id res chain seq x y z
N LYS A 1 -16.70 -12.25 -10.18
CA LYS A 1 -18.17 -12.26 -10.34
C LYS A 1 -18.51 -11.06 -11.20
N GLU A 2 -19.05 -11.28 -12.40
CA GLU A 2 -19.59 -10.17 -13.20
C GLU A 2 -20.81 -9.63 -12.46
N HIS A 3 -20.81 -8.34 -12.11
CA HIS A 3 -22.03 -7.68 -11.66
C HIS A 3 -23.05 -7.76 -12.81
N PRO A 4 -24.32 -8.15 -12.54
CA PRO A 4 -25.35 -8.09 -13.55
C PRO A 4 -25.40 -6.65 -14.07
N ARG A 5 -25.36 -6.46 -15.39
CA ARG A 5 -25.52 -5.13 -15.99
C ARG A 5 -26.85 -4.58 -15.49
N GLN A 6 -26.78 -3.68 -14.52
CA GLN A 6 -27.93 -2.89 -14.13
C GLN A 6 -28.37 -2.16 -15.39
N ASN A 7 -29.67 -2.20 -15.67
CA ASN A 7 -30.28 -1.55 -16.83
C ASN A 7 -30.34 -0.04 -16.60
N ASP A 8 -29.20 0.54 -16.20
CA ASP A 8 -29.04 1.94 -15.87
C ASP A 8 -28.83 2.68 -17.19
N ASP A 9 -29.83 3.48 -17.57
CA ASP A 9 -29.87 4.28 -18.80
C ASP A 9 -28.99 5.54 -18.69
N VAL A 10 -27.77 5.39 -18.15
CA VAL A 10 -26.81 6.48 -18.02
C VAL A 10 -26.01 6.58 -19.32
N ASP A 11 -26.20 7.67 -20.05
CA ASP A 11 -25.46 8.00 -21.27
C ASP A 11 -23.99 8.41 -20.96
N MET A 12 -23.21 7.40 -20.55
CA MET A 12 -21.77 7.53 -20.28
C MET A 12 -20.98 8.05 -21.49
N PRO A 13 -21.26 7.66 -22.76
CA PRO A 13 -20.61 8.27 -23.92
C PRO A 13 -20.71 9.80 -23.96
N ARG A 14 -21.91 10.35 -23.78
CA ARG A 14 -22.13 11.79 -23.80
C ARG A 14 -21.46 12.48 -22.61
N ILE A 15 -21.61 11.92 -21.41
CA ILE A 15 -21.00 12.47 -20.17
C ILE A 15 -19.49 12.46 -20.28
N ALA A 16 -18.88 11.34 -20.66
CA ALA A 16 -17.44 11.20 -20.76
C ALA A 16 -16.84 12.12 -21.83
N LYS A 17 -17.51 12.24 -22.98
CA LYS A 17 -17.10 13.18 -24.05
C LYS A 17 -17.15 14.63 -23.57
N MET A 18 -18.21 15.02 -22.87
CA MET A 18 -18.35 16.36 -22.32
C MET A 18 -17.24 16.65 -21.29
N ALA A 19 -17.05 15.76 -20.32
CA ALA A 19 -16.06 15.92 -19.26
C ALA A 19 -14.63 16.01 -19.81
N ARG A 20 -14.24 15.12 -20.75
CA ARG A 20 -12.89 15.15 -21.36
C ARG A 20 -12.68 16.33 -22.31
N LYS A 21 -13.74 16.92 -22.86
CA LYS A 21 -13.65 18.19 -23.60
C LYS A 21 -13.27 19.36 -22.68
N LEU A 22 -13.81 19.37 -21.45
CA LEU A 22 -13.54 20.42 -20.46
C LEU A 22 -12.23 20.20 -19.70
N GLN A 23 -11.93 18.94 -19.36
CA GLN A 23 -10.72 18.54 -18.65
C GLN A 23 -10.11 17.30 -19.34
N PRO A 24 -9.18 17.51 -20.30
CA PRO A 24 -8.46 16.41 -20.93
C PRO A 24 -7.76 15.53 -19.89
N GLY A 25 -7.90 14.21 -20.03
CA GLY A 25 -7.26 13.25 -19.13
C GLY A 25 -7.94 13.01 -17.79
N ILE A 26 -9.12 13.59 -17.51
CA ILE A 26 -9.88 13.26 -16.30
C ILE A 26 -10.15 11.76 -16.23
N LEU A 27 -9.81 11.16 -15.09
CA LEU A 27 -10.08 9.76 -14.80
C LEU A 27 -11.53 9.61 -14.36
N MET A 28 -12.20 8.58 -14.88
CA MET A 28 -13.58 8.26 -14.57
C MET A 28 -13.63 6.87 -13.96
N VAL A 29 -14.35 6.75 -12.85
CA VAL A 29 -14.75 5.47 -12.30
C VAL A 29 -16.23 5.30 -12.62
N ASP A 30 -16.55 4.24 -13.34
CA ASP A 30 -17.93 3.90 -13.65
C ASP A 30 -18.38 2.75 -12.74
N ARG A 31 -19.01 3.11 -11.62
CA ARG A 31 -19.45 2.14 -10.60
C ARG A 31 -20.76 1.43 -10.92
N SER A 32 -21.47 1.84 -11.98
CA SER A 32 -22.84 1.40 -12.27
C SER A 32 -22.94 0.57 -13.56
N VAL A 33 -22.26 0.99 -14.63
CA VAL A 33 -22.40 0.42 -15.97
C VAL A 33 -21.14 -0.34 -16.38
N GLY A 34 -19.97 0.16 -15.96
CA GLY A 34 -18.66 -0.33 -16.40
C GLY A 34 -18.41 -0.14 -17.91
N GLY A 35 -17.24 -0.56 -18.40
CA GLY A 35 -16.94 -0.60 -19.83
C GLY A 35 -15.97 0.49 -20.30
N LEU A 36 -16.10 0.96 -21.54
CA LEU A 36 -15.06 1.73 -22.25
C LEU A 36 -14.60 3.01 -21.54
N TYR A 37 -15.46 3.62 -20.72
CA TYR A 37 -15.18 4.88 -20.04
C TYR A 37 -14.63 4.71 -18.62
N GLU A 38 -14.64 3.48 -18.08
CA GLU A 38 -14.05 3.14 -16.79
C GLU A 38 -12.51 3.13 -16.91
N ASN A 39 -11.83 4.00 -16.16
CA ASN A 39 -10.37 4.08 -16.15
C ASN A 39 -9.73 3.13 -15.13
N TYR A 40 -10.40 2.86 -14.02
CA TYR A 40 -9.96 1.93 -12.98
C TYR A 40 -11.16 1.41 -12.19
N ARG A 41 -10.97 0.28 -11.50
CA ARG A 41 -12.02 -0.37 -10.69
C ARG A 41 -11.86 -0.11 -9.21
N THR A 42 -12.97 -0.15 -8.47
CA THR A 42 -13.00 0.15 -7.04
C THR A 42 -13.50 -1.02 -6.19
N PRO A 43 -12.66 -2.03 -5.86
CA PRO A 43 -13.02 -3.04 -4.86
C PRO A 43 -13.19 -2.37 -3.50
N GLU A 44 -14.44 -2.08 -3.13
CA GLU A 44 -14.80 -1.32 -1.93
C GLU A 44 -14.62 -2.18 -0.67
N GLN A 45 -13.90 -1.67 0.34
CA GLN A 45 -13.59 -2.38 1.60
C GLN A 45 -12.87 -3.73 1.42
N GLU A 46 -12.32 -4.00 0.23
CA GLU A 46 -11.65 -5.24 -0.12
C GLU A 46 -10.27 -4.99 -0.75
N VAL A 47 -9.26 -5.75 -0.32
CA VAL A 47 -7.96 -5.84 -0.98
C VAL A 47 -7.88 -7.16 -1.75
N PRO A 48 -7.77 -7.12 -3.10
CA PRO A 48 -7.51 -8.32 -3.90
C PRO A 48 -6.33 -9.13 -3.35
N GLY A 49 -6.44 -10.46 -3.37
CA GLY A 49 -5.38 -11.36 -2.90
C GLY A 49 -4.25 -11.60 -3.90
N HIS A 50 -4.28 -10.94 -5.06
CA HIS A 50 -3.35 -11.10 -6.16
C HIS A 50 -3.33 -9.83 -7.03
N VAL A 51 -2.32 -9.68 -7.87
CA VAL A 51 -2.23 -8.59 -8.86
C VAL A 51 -3.37 -8.70 -9.87
N LEU A 52 -4.04 -7.58 -10.14
CA LEU A 52 -5.10 -7.50 -11.15
C LEU A 52 -4.55 -7.00 -12.49
N PRO A 53 -5.11 -7.43 -13.63
CA PRO A 53 -4.64 -7.03 -14.97
C PRO A 53 -5.11 -5.62 -15.39
N TYR A 54 -5.68 -4.85 -14.47
CA TYR A 54 -6.20 -3.50 -14.70
C TYR A 54 -5.94 -2.62 -13.48
N PRO A 55 -5.85 -1.28 -13.67
CA PRO A 55 -5.74 -0.35 -12.55
C PRO A 55 -6.93 -0.48 -11.59
N TRP A 56 -6.65 -0.40 -10.30
CA TRP A 56 -7.67 -0.46 -9.28
C TRP A 56 -7.31 0.42 -8.08
N GLU A 57 -8.33 0.84 -7.35
CA GLU A 57 -8.21 1.62 -6.13
C GLU A 57 -9.19 1.06 -5.11
N THR A 58 -8.70 0.56 -3.99
CA THR A 58 -9.62 0.24 -2.89
C THR A 58 -9.90 1.49 -2.10
N CYS A 59 -11.19 1.77 -1.92
CA CYS A 59 -11.65 2.75 -0.97
C CYS A 59 -12.03 2.03 0.33
N MET A 60 -11.50 2.50 1.47
CA MET A 60 -11.85 1.97 2.79
C MET A 60 -12.06 3.06 3.81
N THR A 61 -12.94 2.79 4.77
CA THR A 61 -13.16 3.67 5.92
C THR A 61 -12.03 3.52 6.93
N MET A 62 -11.58 4.62 7.55
CA MET A 62 -10.73 4.53 8.73
C MET A 62 -11.52 3.95 9.91
N GLY A 63 -12.78 4.39 10.08
CA GLY A 63 -13.76 3.87 11.04
C GLY A 63 -14.58 2.68 10.52
N THR A 64 -15.81 2.57 11.00
CA THR A 64 -16.81 1.60 10.52
C THR A 64 -17.84 2.21 9.57
N SER A 65 -17.85 3.54 9.42
CA SER A 65 -18.77 4.30 8.58
C SER A 65 -18.03 5.20 7.58
N TRP A 66 -18.65 5.44 6.43
CA TRP A 66 -18.20 6.43 5.45
C TRP A 66 -18.43 7.87 5.97
N SER A 67 -19.63 8.12 6.49
CA SER A 67 -20.00 9.38 7.12
C SER A 67 -19.60 9.42 8.59
N TYR A 68 -19.59 10.60 9.19
CA TYR A 68 -19.40 10.76 10.64
C TYR A 68 -20.37 9.91 11.44
N LYS A 69 -19.81 9.17 12.41
CA LYS A 69 -20.54 8.35 13.37
C LYS A 69 -20.01 8.69 14.76
N PRO A 70 -20.84 9.21 15.68
CA PRO A 70 -20.42 9.41 17.06
C PRO A 70 -19.90 8.11 17.68
N HIS A 71 -18.77 8.19 18.40
CA HIS A 71 -18.13 7.04 19.05
C HIS A 71 -17.81 5.88 18.09
N ASP A 72 -17.30 6.19 16.89
CA ASP A 72 -16.89 5.16 15.93
C ASP A 72 -15.62 4.42 16.40
N THR A 73 -15.42 3.23 15.84
CA THR A 73 -14.23 2.41 16.07
C THR A 73 -13.28 2.56 14.89
N TYR A 74 -12.14 3.18 15.13
CA TYR A 74 -11.10 3.43 14.13
C TYR A 74 -10.09 2.28 14.08
N LYS A 75 -9.71 1.89 12.86
CA LYS A 75 -8.58 0.97 12.64
C LYS A 75 -7.29 1.56 13.23
N PRO A 76 -6.42 0.75 13.84
CA PRO A 76 -5.12 1.23 14.30
C PRO A 76 -4.23 1.61 13.10
N ALA A 77 -3.27 2.51 13.31
CA ALA A 77 -2.35 2.94 12.24
C ALA A 77 -1.56 1.78 11.64
N SER A 78 -1.23 0.77 12.46
CA SER A 78 -0.62 -0.48 12.01
C SER A 78 -1.39 -1.12 10.88
N GLN A 79 -2.68 -1.39 11.09
CA GLN A 79 -3.55 -2.00 10.10
C GLN A 79 -3.65 -1.13 8.83
N LEU A 80 -3.74 0.19 8.95
CA LEU A 80 -3.82 1.10 7.80
C LEU A 80 -2.53 1.10 6.96
N ILE A 81 -1.36 1.07 7.61
CA ILE A 81 -0.06 0.96 6.95
C ILE A 81 0.10 -0.41 6.28
N HIS A 82 -0.32 -1.49 6.94
CA HIS A 82 -0.28 -2.84 6.39
C HIS A 82 -1.16 -2.96 5.15
N LEU A 83 -2.37 -2.36 5.18
CA LEU A 83 -3.25 -2.25 4.02
C LEU A 83 -2.56 -1.50 2.88
N LEU A 84 -1.99 -0.32 3.14
CA LEU A 84 -1.27 0.46 2.12
C LEU A 84 -0.16 -0.37 1.45
N VAL A 85 0.69 -1.04 2.24
CA VAL A 85 1.77 -1.88 1.73
C VAL A 85 1.22 -2.99 0.82
N LYS A 86 0.21 -3.73 1.30
CA LYS A 86 -0.39 -4.84 0.54
C LYS A 86 -1.04 -4.35 -0.76
N ILE A 87 -1.74 -3.23 -0.71
CA ILE A 87 -2.42 -2.62 -1.87
C ILE A 87 -1.41 -2.25 -2.95
N VAL A 88 -0.33 -1.56 -2.59
CA VAL A 88 0.70 -1.13 -3.53
C VAL A 88 1.47 -2.33 -4.11
N ALA A 89 1.79 -3.33 -3.28
CA ALA A 89 2.44 -4.56 -3.74
C ALA A 89 1.59 -5.36 -4.74
N PHE A 90 0.26 -5.20 -4.71
CA PHE A 90 -0.66 -5.78 -5.69
C PHE A 90 -1.14 -4.79 -6.77
N GLY A 91 -0.53 -3.61 -6.83
CA GLY A 91 -0.65 -2.66 -7.93
C GLY A 91 -1.86 -1.74 -7.85
N GLY A 92 -2.45 -1.60 -6.66
CA GLY A 92 -3.59 -0.72 -6.43
C GLY A 92 -3.22 0.61 -5.78
N ASN A 93 -4.19 1.51 -5.80
CA ASN A 93 -4.20 2.73 -4.99
C ASN A 93 -5.03 2.52 -3.71
N PHE A 94 -4.67 3.23 -2.64
CA PHE A 94 -5.42 3.23 -1.39
C PHE A 94 -6.11 4.57 -1.15
N LEU A 95 -7.43 4.59 -1.22
CA LEU A 95 -8.25 5.74 -0.86
C LEU A 95 -8.82 5.56 0.56
N LEU A 96 -8.22 6.25 1.53
CA LEU A 96 -8.62 6.19 2.94
C LEU A 96 -9.65 7.28 3.26
N ASN A 97 -10.83 6.88 3.75
CA ASN A 97 -11.93 7.77 4.09
C ASN A 97 -11.95 8.17 5.57
N ILE A 98 -12.24 9.44 5.82
CA ILE A 98 -12.52 10.04 7.14
C ILE A 98 -13.77 10.92 7.00
N GLY A 99 -14.78 10.68 7.82
CA GLY A 99 -16.03 11.44 7.81
C GLY A 99 -15.99 12.62 8.80
N PRO A 100 -16.03 13.89 8.34
CA PRO A 100 -16.07 15.05 9.23
C PRO A 100 -17.42 15.19 9.94
N ASP A 101 -17.40 15.78 11.12
CA ASP A 101 -18.59 16.06 11.93
C ASP A 101 -19.45 17.20 11.34
N GLY A 102 -20.58 17.50 11.99
CA GLY A 102 -21.49 18.56 11.55
C GLY A 102 -20.91 19.99 11.60
N LYS A 103 -19.73 20.17 12.20
CA LYS A 103 -19.00 21.44 12.22
C LYS A 103 -17.86 21.47 11.18
N GLY A 104 -17.64 20.35 10.48
CA GLY A 104 -16.60 20.20 9.47
C GLY A 104 -15.25 19.77 10.05
N ASP A 105 -15.18 19.33 11.30
CA ASP A 105 -13.93 18.89 11.93
C ASP A 105 -13.81 17.35 11.91
N TRP A 106 -12.59 16.82 12.03
CA TRP A 106 -12.37 15.38 12.16
C TRP A 106 -12.30 14.96 13.62
N ASP A 107 -12.59 13.68 13.87
CA ASP A 107 -12.35 13.07 15.18
C ASP A 107 -10.84 13.17 15.53
N PRO A 108 -10.46 13.56 16.77
CA PRO A 108 -9.07 13.59 17.21
C PRO A 108 -8.29 12.31 16.89
N VAL A 109 -8.93 11.14 16.97
CA VAL A 109 -8.28 9.85 16.63
C VAL A 109 -7.88 9.80 15.16
N ALA A 110 -8.64 10.40 14.26
CA ALA A 110 -8.27 10.45 12.84
C ALA A 110 -7.00 11.28 12.61
N TYR A 111 -6.84 12.39 13.33
CA TYR A 111 -5.60 13.18 13.29
C TYR A 111 -4.40 12.39 13.80
N GLU A 112 -4.54 11.68 14.93
CA GLU A 112 -3.48 10.81 15.47
C GLU A 112 -3.05 9.76 14.43
N ARG A 113 -4.01 9.07 13.80
CA ARG A 113 -3.72 8.05 12.77
C ARG A 113 -3.00 8.63 11.56
N LEU A 114 -3.42 9.81 11.09
CA LEU A 114 -2.76 10.49 9.98
C LEU A 114 -1.33 10.93 10.34
N GLN A 115 -1.08 11.36 11.58
CA GLN A 115 0.26 11.68 12.06
C GLN A 115 1.16 10.43 12.11
N GLU A 116 0.65 9.31 12.63
CA GLU A 116 1.36 8.02 12.66
C GLU A 116 1.69 7.52 11.24
N ILE A 117 0.72 7.59 10.32
CA ILE A 117 0.92 7.25 8.90
C ILE A 117 1.93 8.20 8.26
N GLY A 118 1.83 9.50 8.50
CA GLY A 118 2.75 10.51 7.97
C GLY A 118 4.18 10.29 8.44
N ALA A 119 4.39 9.98 9.73
CA ALA A 119 5.69 9.65 10.28
C ALA A 119 6.29 8.40 9.62
N TRP A 120 5.48 7.38 9.35
CA TRP A 120 5.91 6.20 8.61
C TRP A 120 6.25 6.50 7.15
N MET A 121 5.41 7.28 6.46
CA MET A 121 5.61 7.68 5.07
C MET A 121 6.89 8.49 4.89
N ASN A 122 7.23 9.38 5.82
CA ASN A 122 8.48 10.16 5.76
C ASN A 122 9.75 9.30 5.64
N ILE A 123 9.69 8.04 6.09
CA ILE A 123 10.80 7.09 6.00
C ILE A 123 10.64 6.15 4.80
N ASN A 124 9.42 5.70 4.51
CA ASN A 124 9.18 4.57 3.62
C ASN A 124 8.58 4.94 2.25
N SER A 125 8.28 6.22 2.00
CA SER A 125 7.57 6.68 0.81
C SER A 125 8.24 6.32 -0.52
N GLU A 126 9.57 6.16 -0.53
CA GLU A 126 10.32 5.80 -1.74
C GLU A 126 9.89 4.45 -2.33
N GLY A 127 9.52 3.50 -1.46
CA GLY A 127 9.01 2.18 -1.86
C GLY A 127 7.51 2.14 -2.13
N ILE A 128 6.81 3.26 -1.93
CA ILE A 128 5.36 3.39 -2.14
C ILE A 128 5.10 4.17 -3.44
N TYR A 129 5.54 5.42 -3.50
CA TYR A 129 5.29 6.29 -4.65
C TYR A 129 6.08 5.85 -5.89
N ASP A 130 5.45 5.91 -7.06
CA ASP A 130 6.05 5.53 -8.36
C ASP A 130 6.69 4.14 -8.36
N THR A 131 6.12 3.23 -7.58
CA THR A 131 6.47 1.81 -7.62
C THR A 131 5.40 0.99 -8.33
N HIS A 132 5.77 -0.22 -8.71
CA HIS A 132 4.86 -1.20 -9.33
C HIS A 132 5.10 -2.59 -8.72
N PRO A 133 4.12 -3.50 -8.82
CA PRO A 133 4.28 -4.89 -8.38
C PRO A 133 5.46 -5.56 -9.06
N VAL A 134 6.24 -6.33 -8.31
CA VAL A 134 7.31 -7.18 -8.83
C VAL A 134 7.16 -8.59 -8.28
N ALA A 135 7.16 -9.58 -9.17
CA ALA A 135 7.07 -10.98 -8.76
C ALA A 135 8.22 -11.31 -7.80
N PRO A 136 7.95 -12.06 -6.71
CA PRO A 136 6.75 -12.86 -6.44
C PRO A 136 5.61 -12.11 -5.72
N TYR A 137 5.65 -10.77 -5.67
CA TYR A 137 4.68 -9.84 -5.08
C TYR A 137 4.58 -9.90 -3.55
N SER A 138 4.60 -11.10 -2.97
CA SER A 138 4.64 -11.31 -1.53
C SER A 138 5.14 -12.71 -1.17
N GLU A 139 5.78 -12.86 -0.01
CA GLU A 139 6.06 -14.16 0.62
C GLU A 139 5.94 -14.04 2.15
N GLY A 140 5.08 -14.85 2.78
CA GLY A 140 4.83 -14.75 4.22
C GLY A 140 4.45 -13.33 4.65
N ASN A 141 5.35 -12.69 5.42
CA ASN A 141 5.20 -11.33 5.96
C ASN A 141 5.87 -10.25 5.09
N LEU A 142 6.32 -10.60 3.89
CA LEU A 142 7.02 -9.72 2.98
C LEU A 142 6.15 -9.36 1.77
N PHE A 143 6.19 -8.09 1.39
CA PHE A 143 5.52 -7.56 0.20
C PHE A 143 6.51 -6.79 -0.65
N PHE A 144 6.41 -6.92 -1.97
CA PHE A 144 7.44 -6.45 -2.90
C PHE A 144 6.92 -5.39 -3.86
N THR A 145 7.69 -4.32 -4.01
CA THR A 145 7.48 -3.30 -5.04
C THR A 145 8.80 -3.00 -5.74
N LYS A 146 8.73 -2.50 -6.97
CA LYS A 146 9.90 -2.05 -7.73
C LYS A 146 9.71 -0.61 -8.19
N LYS A 147 10.75 0.20 -8.11
CA LYS A 147 10.70 1.58 -8.64
C LYS A 147 10.61 1.56 -10.17
N ARG A 148 9.75 2.39 -10.77
CA ARG A 148 9.54 2.39 -12.23
C ARG A 148 10.82 2.66 -13.04
N ASP A 149 11.65 3.58 -12.57
CA ASP A 149 12.84 4.07 -13.29
C ASP A 149 14.17 3.74 -12.58
N SER A 150 14.20 2.66 -11.79
CA SER A 150 15.40 2.21 -11.08
C SER A 150 15.41 0.68 -10.94
N SER A 151 16.60 0.10 -10.77
CA SER A 151 16.77 -1.32 -10.40
C SER A 151 16.27 -1.61 -8.98
N ALA A 152 16.04 -0.59 -8.15
CA ALA A 152 15.70 -0.75 -6.75
C ALA A 152 14.40 -1.53 -6.53
N ILE A 153 14.52 -2.61 -5.75
CA ILE A 153 13.40 -3.40 -5.22
C ILE A 153 13.24 -3.05 -3.74
N TYR A 154 11.99 -2.90 -3.30
CA TYR A 154 11.64 -2.69 -1.91
C TYR A 154 10.90 -3.91 -1.39
N ALA A 155 11.37 -4.45 -0.27
CA ALA A 155 10.70 -5.49 0.49
C ALA A 155 10.18 -4.92 1.80
N PHE A 156 8.87 -4.87 1.94
CA PHE A 156 8.21 -4.43 3.17
C PHE A 156 7.99 -5.63 4.09
N TYR A 157 8.63 -5.61 5.25
CA TYR A 157 8.31 -6.53 6.34
C TYR A 157 7.13 -5.99 7.15
N VAL A 158 6.01 -6.68 7.02
CA VAL A 158 4.77 -6.44 7.75
C VAL A 158 4.67 -7.50 8.86
N PRO A 159 4.91 -7.14 10.13
CA PRO A 159 4.86 -8.12 11.20
C PRO A 159 3.43 -8.63 11.39
N GLY A 160 3.30 -9.86 11.90
CA GLY A 160 1.98 -10.42 12.23
C GLY A 160 1.32 -9.66 13.38
N GLY A 161 0.10 -9.18 13.16
CA GLY A 161 -0.71 -8.47 14.16
C GLY A 161 -0.36 -6.98 14.32
N ASP A 162 -1.10 -6.29 15.20
CA ASP A 162 -1.07 -4.83 15.30
C ASP A 162 0.12 -4.26 16.09
N SER A 163 0.86 -5.09 16.83
CA SER A 163 1.93 -4.71 17.77
C SER A 163 3.27 -5.42 17.50
N GLY A 164 3.51 -5.74 16.23
CA GLY A 164 4.70 -6.46 15.81
C GLY A 164 6.02 -5.73 16.09
N THR A 165 7.07 -6.49 16.36
CA THR A 165 8.45 -5.99 16.52
C THR A 165 9.33 -6.36 15.33
N LEU A 166 10.36 -5.56 15.08
CA LEU A 166 11.35 -5.87 14.05
C LEU A 166 12.20 -7.10 14.47
N PRO A 167 12.20 -8.20 13.69
CA PRO A 167 12.91 -9.41 14.05
C PRO A 167 14.43 -9.24 13.91
N SER A 168 15.19 -10.18 14.47
CA SER A 168 16.66 -10.22 14.31
C SER A 168 17.12 -10.67 12.93
N GLN A 169 16.26 -11.37 12.19
CA GLN A 169 16.50 -11.90 10.86
C GLN A 169 15.24 -11.81 10.02
N ILE A 170 15.40 -11.52 8.74
CA ILE A 170 14.35 -11.54 7.73
C ILE A 170 14.80 -12.52 6.65
N ASN A 171 14.01 -13.59 6.46
CA ASN A 171 14.31 -14.66 5.52
C ASN A 171 13.52 -14.47 4.24
N PHE A 172 14.20 -14.68 3.12
CA PHE A 172 13.68 -14.63 1.77
C PHE A 172 13.85 -15.99 1.13
N SER A 173 12.78 -16.55 0.60
CA SER A 173 12.81 -17.86 -0.08
C SER A 173 12.65 -17.72 -1.59
N THR A 174 12.17 -16.56 -2.05
CA THR A 174 11.79 -16.35 -3.45
C THR A 174 12.42 -15.12 -4.08
N LEU A 175 12.77 -14.10 -3.28
CA LEU A 175 13.54 -12.94 -3.74
C LEU A 175 15.03 -13.16 -3.44
N HIS A 176 15.86 -13.06 -4.49
CA HIS A 176 17.31 -13.20 -4.39
C HIS A 176 17.99 -11.89 -4.76
N ALA A 177 18.85 -11.39 -3.88
CA ALA A 177 19.72 -10.28 -4.20
C ALA A 177 20.86 -10.72 -5.13
N LEU A 178 21.33 -9.84 -6.01
CA LEU A 178 22.56 -10.06 -6.75
C LEU A 178 23.78 -10.10 -5.80
N PRO A 179 24.88 -10.82 -6.14
CA PRO A 179 26.05 -10.94 -5.26
C PRO A 179 26.70 -9.62 -4.82
N HIS A 180 26.47 -8.54 -5.56
CA HIS A 180 27.00 -7.19 -5.27
C HIS A 180 25.97 -6.25 -4.63
N SER A 181 24.74 -6.70 -4.44
CA SER A 181 23.65 -5.88 -3.92
C SER A 181 23.94 -5.40 -2.51
N LYS A 182 23.60 -4.13 -2.26
CA LYS A 182 23.59 -3.57 -0.93
C LYS A 182 22.15 -3.48 -0.44
N ILE A 183 21.87 -4.12 0.68
CA ILE A 183 20.56 -4.09 1.31
C ILE A 183 20.57 -3.06 2.43
N TYR A 184 19.63 -2.11 2.40
CA TYR A 184 19.47 -1.09 3.42
C TYR A 184 18.10 -1.20 4.06
N MET A 185 17.99 -0.88 5.35
CA MET A 185 16.69 -0.55 5.93
C MET A 185 16.44 0.94 5.72
N LEU A 186 15.28 1.31 5.18
CA LEU A 186 14.95 2.73 5.02
C LEU A 186 14.97 3.43 6.39
N GLY A 187 15.57 4.63 6.43
CA GLY A 187 15.88 5.34 7.68
C GLY A 187 17.18 4.90 8.38
N TYR A 188 17.89 3.89 7.86
CA TYR A 188 19.19 3.46 8.37
C TYR A 188 20.29 3.55 7.30
N LYS A 189 21.38 4.26 7.64
CA LYS A 189 22.42 4.63 6.66
C LYS A 189 23.41 3.52 6.30
N LYS A 190 23.56 2.49 7.14
CA LYS A 190 24.56 1.44 6.93
C LYS A 190 23.91 0.25 6.21
N PRO A 191 24.61 -0.41 5.28
CA PRO A 191 24.10 -1.63 4.67
C PRO A 191 23.97 -2.72 5.75
N LEU A 192 22.93 -3.53 5.61
CA LEU A 192 22.70 -4.71 6.43
C LEU A 192 23.56 -5.86 5.93
N LYS A 193 23.97 -6.72 6.87
CA LYS A 193 24.60 -7.99 6.51
C LYS A 193 23.54 -8.93 5.98
N TRP A 194 23.87 -9.67 4.94
CA TRP A 194 23.02 -10.71 4.38
C TRP A 194 23.87 -11.85 3.85
N GLU A 195 23.28 -13.03 3.76
CA GLU A 195 23.94 -14.23 3.24
C GLU A 195 22.94 -15.09 2.45
N ILE A 196 23.47 -15.87 1.51
CA ILE A 196 22.69 -16.87 0.77
C ILE A 196 22.66 -18.15 1.61
N ASN A 197 21.45 -18.68 1.83
CA ASN A 197 21.20 -19.88 2.63
C ASN A 197 20.42 -20.89 1.80
N GLY A 198 21.14 -21.81 1.14
CA GLY A 198 20.54 -22.76 0.18
C GLY A 198 19.94 -22.01 -1.02
N ASP A 199 18.67 -22.29 -1.30
CA ASP A 199 17.88 -21.59 -2.33
C ASP A 199 17.22 -20.31 -1.80
N GLY A 200 17.68 -19.75 -0.69
CA GLY A 200 17.13 -18.53 -0.09
C GLY A 200 18.21 -17.54 0.34
N MET A 201 17.79 -16.50 1.05
CA MET A 201 18.67 -15.47 1.58
C MET A 201 18.18 -15.01 2.95
N THR A 202 19.11 -14.71 3.85
CA THR A 202 18.79 -14.14 5.16
C THR A 202 19.42 -12.75 5.29
N VAL A 203 18.62 -11.77 5.67
CA VAL A 203 19.08 -10.42 6.03
C VAL A 203 19.10 -10.29 7.55
N PHE A 204 20.25 -9.90 8.11
CA PHE A 204 20.45 -9.77 9.54
C PHE A 204 20.18 -8.34 10.00
N VAL A 205 19.29 -8.20 10.99
CA VAL A 205 18.95 -6.92 11.60
C VAL A 205 19.81 -6.68 12.85
N PRO A 206 20.64 -5.63 12.90
CA PRO A 206 21.45 -5.30 14.07
C PRO A 206 20.61 -5.09 15.34
N LYS A 207 21.15 -5.46 16.51
CA LYS A 207 20.47 -5.23 17.81
C LYS A 207 20.09 -3.76 18.04
N SER A 208 20.85 -2.82 17.48
CA SER A 208 20.52 -1.38 17.57
C SER A 208 19.21 -1.04 16.86
N LEU A 209 18.94 -1.65 15.71
CA LEU A 209 17.71 -1.44 14.94
C LEU A 209 16.52 -2.16 15.58
N GLN A 210 16.74 -3.34 16.19
CA GLN A 210 15.69 -4.03 16.95
C GLN A 210 15.24 -3.19 18.16
N LYS A 211 16.17 -2.51 18.84
CA LYS A 211 15.87 -1.66 20.00
C LYS A 211 15.24 -0.32 19.61
N ASN A 212 15.77 0.31 18.57
CA ASN A 212 15.35 1.63 18.09
C ASN A 212 15.15 1.57 16.57
N PRO A 213 14.02 1.02 16.11
CA PRO A 213 13.73 0.96 14.69
C PRO A 213 13.49 2.37 14.13
N PRO A 214 13.76 2.60 12.83
CA PRO A 214 13.65 3.92 12.21
C PRO A 214 12.20 4.41 12.07
N CYS A 215 11.24 3.49 12.12
CA CYS A 215 9.81 3.74 12.09
C CYS A 215 9.07 2.59 12.83
N GLN A 216 7.74 2.70 12.95
CA GLN A 216 6.89 1.70 13.61
C GLN A 216 6.04 0.93 12.60
N TYR A 217 5.41 -0.15 13.05
CA TYR A 217 4.38 -0.94 12.36
C TYR A 217 4.80 -1.78 11.15
N ALA A 218 5.67 -1.28 10.27
CA ALA A 218 6.22 -2.01 9.13
C ALA A 218 7.59 -1.44 8.76
N TRP A 219 8.49 -2.26 8.21
CA TRP A 219 9.84 -1.83 7.88
C TRP A 219 10.23 -2.20 6.47
N THR A 220 10.88 -1.27 5.77
CA THR A 220 11.22 -1.45 4.36
C THR A 220 12.69 -1.71 4.19
N LEU A 221 13.00 -2.79 3.48
CA LEU A 221 14.34 -3.10 2.97
C LEU A 221 14.43 -2.63 1.52
N LYS A 222 15.45 -1.83 1.21
CA LYS A 222 15.80 -1.43 -0.15
C LYS A 222 16.96 -2.29 -0.64
N PHE A 223 16.75 -2.98 -1.74
CA PHE A 223 17.76 -3.72 -2.48
C PHE A 223 18.32 -2.77 -3.54
N ASP A 224 19.55 -2.30 -3.31
CA ASP A 224 20.29 -1.48 -4.25
C ASP A 224 21.18 -2.42 -5.07
N GLU A 225 20.70 -2.74 -6.26
CA GLU A 225 21.33 -3.65 -7.25
C GLU A 225 22.03 -2.87 -8.36
#